data_AF-A0A353HSG1-F1
#
_entry.id   AF-A0A353HSG1-F1
#
_cell.length_a   1.000
_cell.length_b   1.000
_cell.length_c   1.000
_cell.angle_alpha   90.00
_cell.angle_beta   90.00
_cell.angle_gamma   90.00
#
_symmetry.space_group_name_H-M   'P 1'
#
loop_
_entity.id
_entity.type
_entity.pdbx_description
1 polymer ?
#
loop_
_entity_poly.entity_id
_entity_poly.type
_entity_poly.pdbx_seq_one_letter_code
_entity_poly.pdbx_strand_id
1 'polypeptide(L)'
;IPGKKPAGPHALDLGGLPPAHAAAGAALNAGLDTLLRTIASQTTLSAGLRWDAAPNVAFKLQYDRVTPRGGSRGTMMNLGPAFRSGQTAHVASATVDFVF
;
A
#
# COMPACT_ATOMS: atom_id res chain seq x y z
N ILE A 1 -31.05 -10.37 -2.82
CA ILE A 1 -29.89 -10.96 -2.11
C ILE A 1 -29.57 -10.04 -0.94
N PRO A 2 -29.69 -10.46 0.32
CA PRO A 2 -29.53 -9.55 1.45
C PRO A 2 -28.09 -9.02 1.49
N GLY A 3 -27.98 -7.71 1.71
CA GLY A 3 -26.75 -6.92 1.58
C GLY A 3 -25.65 -7.43 2.50
N LYS A 4 -24.60 -8.00 1.89
CA LYS A 4 -23.43 -8.50 2.60
C LYS A 4 -22.70 -7.31 3.23
N LYS A 5 -22.51 -7.34 4.55
CA LYS A 5 -21.63 -6.40 5.28
C LYS A 5 -20.27 -6.32 4.56
N PRO A 6 -19.78 -5.13 4.15
CA PRO A 6 -18.40 -5.00 3.70
C PRO A 6 -17.44 -5.26 4.87
N ALA A 7 -16.33 -5.94 4.61
CA ALA A 7 -15.47 -6.49 5.65
C ALA A 7 -14.78 -5.40 6.47
N GLY A 8 -15.08 -5.32 7.77
CA GLY A 8 -14.36 -4.48 8.73
C GLY A 8 -15.16 -4.21 10.00
N PRO A 9 -14.51 -3.96 11.15
CA PRO A 9 -15.18 -3.60 12.40
C PRO A 9 -15.87 -2.22 12.33
N HIS A 10 -15.57 -1.40 11.33
CA HIS A 10 -16.04 -0.02 11.18
C HIS A 10 -17.12 0.17 10.10
N ALA A 11 -17.53 -0.91 9.42
CA ALA A 11 -18.55 -0.82 8.38
C ALA A 11 -19.94 -0.62 9.00
N LEU A 12 -20.72 0.29 8.42
CA LEU A 12 -22.14 0.43 8.72
C LEU A 12 -22.87 -0.87 8.39
N ASP A 13 -23.74 -1.31 9.30
CA ASP A 13 -24.66 -2.41 9.00
C ASP A 13 -25.77 -1.91 8.07
N LEU A 14 -25.94 -2.62 6.96
CA LEU A 14 -26.93 -2.30 5.93
C LEU A 14 -28.18 -3.19 6.04
N GLY A 15 -28.17 -4.16 6.96
CA GLY A 15 -29.27 -5.06 7.21
C GLY A 15 -30.54 -4.30 7.62
N GLY A 16 -31.66 -4.59 6.97
CA GLY A 16 -32.97 -4.03 7.33
C GLY A 16 -33.21 -2.57 6.91
N LEU A 17 -32.24 -1.89 6.28
CA LEU A 17 -32.45 -0.55 5.76
C LEU A 17 -33.33 -0.54 4.50
N PRO A 18 -34.16 0.50 4.28
CA PRO A 18 -34.83 0.70 3.00
C PRO A 18 -33.82 0.80 1.85
N PRO A 19 -34.16 0.37 0.62
CA PRO A 19 -33.19 0.22 -0.47
C PRO A 19 -32.32 1.45 -0.75
N ALA A 20 -32.91 2.65 -0.74
CA ALA A 20 -32.18 3.90 -0.96
C ALA A 20 -31.10 4.17 0.11
N HIS A 21 -31.41 3.89 1.37
CA HIS A 21 -30.50 4.08 2.50
C HIS A 21 -29.40 3.01 2.51
N ALA A 22 -29.74 1.77 2.16
CA ALA A 22 -28.76 0.70 2.02
C ALA A 22 -27.74 1.01 0.90
N ALA A 23 -28.19 1.57 -0.22
CA ALA A 23 -27.30 1.99 -1.31
C ALA A 23 -26.36 3.13 -0.89
N ALA A 24 -26.89 4.15 -0.20
CA ALA A 24 -26.06 5.24 0.34
C ALA A 24 -25.04 4.73 1.37
N GLY A 25 -25.45 3.85 2.28
CA GLY A 25 -24.54 3.23 3.25
C GLY A 25 -23.47 2.35 2.61
N ALA A 26 -23.79 1.63 1.53
CA ALA A 26 -22.80 0.88 0.76
C ALA A 26 -21.74 1.80 0.12
N ALA A 27 -22.16 2.94 -0.44
CA ALA A 27 -21.25 3.93 -1.01
C ALA A 27 -20.32 4.54 0.06
N LEU A 28 -20.85 4.85 1.24
CA LEU A 28 -20.07 5.33 2.38
C LEU A 28 -19.04 4.28 2.84
N ASN A 29 -19.46 3.03 3.01
CA ASN A 29 -18.56 1.94 3.38
C ASN A 29 -17.43 1.74 2.36
N ALA A 30 -17.74 1.84 1.06
CA ALA A 30 -16.73 1.75 0.00
C ALA A 30 -15.76 2.93 0.00
N GLY A 31 -16.26 4.15 0.25
CA GLY A 31 -15.43 5.34 0.40
C GLY A 31 -14.50 5.24 1.60
N LEU A 32 -15.01 4.78 2.75
CA LEU A 32 -14.23 4.56 3.96
C LEU A 32 -13.15 3.49 3.74
N ASP A 33 -13.47 2.35 3.13
CA ASP A 33 -12.48 1.32 2.80
C ASP A 33 -11.36 1.91 1.91
N THR A 34 -11.72 2.72 0.92
CA THR A 34 -10.74 3.38 0.04
C THR A 34 -9.78 4.28 0.83
N LEU A 35 -10.28 5.04 1.81
CA LEU A 35 -9.47 5.89 2.68
C LEU A 35 -8.61 5.06 3.64
N LEU A 36 -9.16 4.01 4.27
CA LEU A 36 -8.42 3.17 5.19
C LEU A 36 -7.26 2.43 4.50
N ARG A 37 -7.42 2.03 3.24
CA ARG A 37 -6.34 1.45 2.44
C ARG A 37 -5.16 2.39 2.23
N THR A 38 -5.33 3.70 2.39
CA THR A 38 -4.24 4.68 2.25
C THR A 38 -3.39 4.79 3.50
N ILE A 39 -3.85 4.29 4.65
CA ILE A 39 -3.08 4.26 5.87
C ILE A 39 -1.94 3.27 5.66
N ALA A 40 -0.69 3.75 5.71
CA ALA A 40 0.48 2.93 5.43
C ALA A 40 0.63 1.84 6.52
N SER A 41 0.37 0.59 6.13
CA SER A 41 0.62 -0.58 6.95
C SER A 41 1.41 -1.59 6.14
N GLN A 42 2.68 -1.77 6.49
CA GLN A 42 3.58 -2.66 5.78
C GLN A 42 4.73 -3.15 6.66
N THR A 43 5.39 -4.20 6.21
CA THR A 43 6.72 -4.58 6.71
C THR A 43 7.71 -4.48 5.56
N THR A 44 8.86 -3.87 5.84
CA THR A 44 9.94 -3.72 4.87
C THR A 44 11.19 -4.40 5.41
N LEU A 45 11.83 -5.20 4.55
CA LEU A 45 13.21 -5.66 4.75
C LEU A 45 14.08 -4.99 3.69
N SER A 46 15.15 -4.33 4.13
CA SER A 46 16.03 -3.55 3.27
C SER A 46 17.45 -4.09 3.30
N ALA A 47 18.09 -4.12 2.13
CA ALA A 47 19.52 -4.40 1.98
C ALA A 47 20.13 -3.31 1.10
N GLY A 48 21.29 -2.80 1.50
CA GLY A 48 21.99 -1.74 0.78
C GLY A 48 23.48 -1.99 0.70
N LEU A 49 24.07 -1.56 -0.40
CA LEU A 49 25.52 -1.57 -0.64
C LEU A 49 25.94 -0.16 -1.05
N ARG A 50 27.01 0.35 -0.42
CA ARG A 50 27.73 1.52 -0.91
C ARG A 50 29.17 1.12 -1.19
N TRP A 51 29.68 1.56 -2.33
CA TRP A 51 31.06 1.36 -2.73
C TRP A 51 31.67 2.67 -3.22
N ASP A 52 32.74 3.12 -2.58
CA ASP A 52 33.56 4.22 -3.09
C ASP A 52 34.46 3.66 -4.20
N ALA A 53 33.97 3.78 -5.45
CA ALA A 53 34.55 3.12 -6.61
C ALA A 53 35.80 3.84 -7.15
N ALA A 54 35.91 5.16 -6.91
CA ALA A 54 37.07 5.99 -7.24
C ALA A 54 37.11 7.21 -6.31
N PRO A 55 38.23 7.97 -6.25
CA PRO A 55 38.23 9.27 -5.60
C PRO A 55 37.05 10.09 -6.12
N ASN A 56 36.26 10.64 -5.20
CA ASN A 56 35.10 11.48 -5.50
C ASN A 56 33.94 10.77 -6.20
N VAL A 57 33.94 9.44 -6.34
CA VAL A 57 32.85 8.68 -6.97
C VAL A 57 32.41 7.53 -6.06
N ALA A 58 31.12 7.51 -5.73
CA ALA A 58 30.54 6.41 -4.96
C ALA A 58 29.29 5.85 -5.61
N PHE A 59 29.21 4.54 -5.68
CA PHE A 59 28.04 3.81 -6.14
C PHE A 59 27.21 3.33 -4.96
N LYS A 60 25.88 3.41 -5.08
CA LYS A 60 24.93 2.90 -4.10
C LYS A 60 23.92 1.99 -4.79
N LEU A 61 23.68 0.84 -4.20
CA LEU A 61 22.59 -0.06 -4.50
C LEU A 61 21.70 -0.19 -3.27
N GLN A 62 20.40 -0.16 -3.47
CA GLN A 62 19.43 -0.49 -2.43
C GLN A 62 18.36 -1.41 -2.99
N TYR A 63 17.96 -2.37 -2.17
CA TYR A 63 16.93 -3.34 -2.46
C TYR A 63 16.00 -3.49 -1.27
N ASP A 64 14.72 -3.27 -1.50
CA ASP A 64 13.67 -3.32 -0.49
C ASP A 64 12.63 -4.38 -0.86
N ARG A 65 12.37 -5.28 0.09
CA ARG A 65 11.27 -6.22 0.07
C ARG A 65 10.13 -5.68 0.92
N VAL A 66 9.12 -5.11 0.28
CA VAL A 66 7.98 -4.43 0.92
C VAL A 66 6.76 -5.32 0.89
N THR A 67 6.15 -5.61 2.04
CA THR A 67 4.91 -6.40 2.13
C THR A 67 3.82 -5.58 2.82
N PRO A 68 2.90 -4.96 2.06
CA PRO A 68 1.74 -4.29 2.62
C PRO A 68 0.81 -5.27 3.35
N ARG A 69 0.14 -4.81 4.41
CA ARG A 69 -0.73 -5.64 5.26
C ARG A 69 -2.11 -5.01 5.40
N GLY A 70 -3.09 -5.83 5.79
CA GLY A 70 -4.41 -5.34 6.20
C GLY A 70 -5.19 -4.58 5.12
N GLY A 71 -5.02 -4.93 3.84
CA GLY A 71 -5.68 -4.23 2.72
C GLY A 71 -4.98 -2.92 2.30
N SER A 72 -4.01 -2.44 3.09
CA SER A 72 -3.24 -1.23 2.80
C SER A 72 -2.45 -1.34 1.50
N ARG A 73 -2.27 -0.21 0.83
CA ARG A 73 -1.28 -0.05 -0.25
C ARG A 73 0.14 0.22 0.23
N GLY A 74 0.36 0.27 1.54
CA GLY A 74 1.63 0.68 2.12
C GLY A 74 1.96 2.13 1.78
N THR A 75 3.23 2.43 1.59
CA THR A 75 3.76 3.75 1.17
C THR A 75 3.85 3.91 -0.35
N MET A 76 3.39 2.93 -1.13
CA MET A 76 3.46 2.98 -2.58
C MET A 76 2.44 3.96 -3.15
N MET A 77 2.92 4.93 -3.93
CA MET A 77 2.09 5.97 -4.56
C MET A 77 1.66 5.58 -5.99
N ASN A 78 2.50 4.83 -6.71
CA ASN A 78 2.26 4.41 -8.09
C ASN A 78 2.00 2.90 -8.15
N LEU A 79 0.73 2.51 -7.97
CA LEU A 79 0.32 1.11 -8.02
C LEU A 79 -0.02 0.70 -9.46
N GLY A 80 0.61 -0.36 -9.95
CA GLY A 80 0.18 -1.01 -11.19
C GLY A 80 -1.09 -1.83 -11.00
N PRO A 81 -1.78 -2.22 -12.09
CA PRO A 81 -3.03 -3.00 -12.03
C PRO A 81 -2.87 -4.39 -11.39
N ALA A 82 -1.65 -4.91 -11.33
CA ALA A 82 -1.34 -6.18 -10.68
C ALA A 82 -1.12 -6.07 -9.15
N PHE A 83 -1.18 -4.86 -8.57
CA PHE A 83 -0.95 -4.68 -7.13
C PHE A 83 -2.02 -5.39 -6.30
N ARG A 84 -1.57 -6.11 -5.26
CA ARG A 84 -2.43 -6.76 -4.28
C ARG A 84 -1.84 -6.57 -2.89
N SER A 85 -2.62 -6.03 -1.96
CA SER A 85 -2.21 -5.98 -0.56
C SER A 85 -1.99 -7.41 -0.02
N GLY A 86 -1.01 -7.58 0.86
CA GLY A 86 -0.57 -8.89 1.34
C GLY A 86 0.43 -9.62 0.42
N GLN A 87 0.61 -9.16 -0.82
CA GLN A 87 1.68 -9.64 -1.69
C GLN A 87 2.93 -8.79 -1.51
N THR A 88 4.10 -9.43 -1.56
CA THR A 88 5.38 -8.73 -1.50
C THR A 88 5.67 -8.01 -2.82
N ALA A 89 6.02 -6.74 -2.74
CA ALA A 89 6.63 -5.96 -3.81
C ALA A 89 8.14 -5.84 -3.58
N HIS A 90 8.89 -5.81 -4.68
CA HIS A 90 10.35 -5.66 -4.67
C HIS A 90 10.71 -4.33 -5.33
N VAL A 91 11.48 -3.50 -4.64
CA VAL A 91 11.92 -2.18 -5.11
C VAL A 91 13.44 -2.18 -5.11
N ALA A 92 14.05 -1.82 -6.24
CA ALA A 92 15.50 -1.69 -6.36
C ALA A 92 15.85 -0.28 -6.84
N SER A 93 16.92 0.29 -6.29
CA SER A 93 17.48 1.55 -6.74
C SER A 93 19.01 1.45 -6.86
N ALA A 94 19.53 2.22 -7.80
CA ALA A 94 20.96 2.35 -8.04
C ALA A 94 21.28 3.83 -8.28
N THR A 95 22.28 4.37 -7.60
CA THR A 95 22.71 5.77 -7.74
C THR A 95 24.24 5.88 -7.77
N VAL A 96 24.74 6.94 -8.41
CA VAL A 96 26.14 7.34 -8.37
C VAL A 96 26.21 8.74 -7.78
N ASP A 97 27.00 8.90 -6.72
CA ASP A 97 27.25 10.18 -6.07
C ASP A 97 28.66 10.67 -6.45
N PHE A 98 28.76 11.94 -6.83
CA PHE A 98 30.03 12.64 -7.03
C PHE A 98 30.24 13.63 -5.88
N VAL A 99 31.37 13.56 -5.20
CA VAL A 99 31.72 14.47 -4.07
C VAL A 99 32.84 15.39 -4.55
N PHE A 100 32.57 16.70 -4.62
CA PHE A 100 33.49 17.71 -5.19
C PHE A 100 34.28 18.44 -4.10
#